data_AF-A0A352IA51-F1
#
_entry.id   AF-A0A352IA51-F1
#
_cell.length_a   1.000
_cell.length_b   1.000
_cell.length_c   1.000
_cell.angle_alpha   90.00
_cell.angle_beta   90.00
_cell.angle_gamma   90.00
#
_symmetry.space_group_name_H-M   'P 1'
#
loop_
_entity.id
_entity.type
_entity.pdbx_description
1 polymer ?
#
loop_
_entity_poly.entity_id
_entity_poly.type
_entity_poly.pdbx_seq_one_letter_code
_entity_poly.pdbx_strand_id
1 'polypeptide(L)'
;EAAMLHDIGIVLVDAPGIYCHGSEPYIRHGLLGGMILRREGLPRHARVAERHTGTGITREEIERQKLPLPLADYVPETLEEQVVCYADKFFSKSHPDHEKTFDEAVRSLWKFGPECTAKMERWQSMFG
;
A
#
# COMPACT_ATOMS: atom_id res chain seq x y z
N GLU A 1 -11.70 1.30 11.04
CA GLU A 1 -10.91 0.13 11.47
C GLU A 1 -9.85 -0.26 10.44
N ALA A 2 -10.20 -0.46 9.17
CA ALA A 2 -9.24 -0.81 8.11
C ALA A 2 -8.00 0.09 8.01
N ALA A 3 -8.14 1.40 8.22
CA ALA A 3 -7.01 2.32 8.26
C ALA A 3 -5.96 1.96 9.33
N MET A 4 -6.33 1.35 10.46
CA MET A 4 -5.35 0.92 11.48
C MET A 4 -4.71 -0.44 11.16
N LEU A 5 -5.36 -1.24 10.33
CA LEU A 5 -4.98 -2.64 10.08
C LEU A 5 -4.33 -2.86 8.71
N HIS A 6 -4.35 -1.86 7.81
CA HIS A 6 -3.88 -2.01 6.43
C HIS A 6 -2.42 -2.50 6.35
N ASP A 7 -1.61 -2.13 7.34
CA ASP A 7 -0.18 -2.44 7.43
C ASP A 7 0.17 -3.62 8.34
N ILE A 8 -0.81 -4.36 8.88
CA ILE A 8 -0.57 -5.39 9.92
C ILE A 8 0.42 -6.48 9.49
N GLY A 9 0.55 -6.73 8.19
CA GLY A 9 1.51 -7.68 7.64
C GLY A 9 2.97 -7.25 7.75
N ILE A 10 3.25 -6.01 8.15
CA ILE A 10 4.62 -5.49 8.31
C ILE A 10 5.44 -6.30 9.33
N VAL A 11 4.79 -6.92 10.31
CA VAL A 11 5.45 -7.75 11.33
C VAL A 11 6.14 -8.99 10.76
N LEU A 12 5.81 -9.37 9.51
CA LEU A 12 6.34 -10.55 8.84
C LEU A 12 7.45 -10.24 7.82
N VAL A 13 7.74 -8.96 7.55
CA VAL A 13 8.73 -8.57 6.54
C VAL A 13 10.09 -8.20 7.16
N ASP A 14 11.16 -8.44 6.40
CA ASP A 14 12.51 -7.96 6.71
C ASP A 14 12.65 -6.50 6.22
N ALA A 15 12.61 -5.56 7.16
CA ALA A 15 12.81 -4.14 6.91
C ALA A 15 13.50 -3.48 8.11
N PRO A 16 14.84 -3.67 8.26
CA PRO A 16 15.58 -3.23 9.44
C PRO A 16 15.51 -1.72 9.68
N GLY A 17 15.39 -0.92 8.61
CA GLY A 17 15.28 0.54 8.69
C GLY A 17 14.01 1.05 9.40
N ILE A 18 13.04 0.17 9.65
CA ILE A 18 11.83 0.45 10.43
C ILE A 18 11.62 -0.60 11.54
N TYR A 19 12.72 -1.23 12.00
CA TYR A 19 12.74 -2.22 13.08
C TYR A 19 11.84 -3.45 12.87
N CYS A 20 11.64 -3.85 11.61
CA CYS A 20 10.96 -5.10 11.27
C CYS A 20 11.99 -6.18 10.90
N HIS A 21 11.94 -7.32 11.58
CA HIS A 21 12.91 -8.42 11.48
C HIS A 21 12.26 -9.74 11.05
N GLY A 22 11.24 -9.66 10.20
CA GLY A 22 10.62 -10.83 9.59
C GLY A 22 11.53 -11.46 8.53
N SER A 23 10.96 -12.34 7.70
CA SER A 23 11.70 -13.07 6.67
C SER A 23 11.26 -12.73 5.24
N GLU A 24 10.16 -12.00 5.10
CA GLU A 24 9.55 -11.72 3.79
C GLU A 24 10.02 -10.39 3.21
N PRO A 25 10.12 -10.25 1.87
CA PRO A 25 10.38 -8.95 1.25
C PRO A 25 9.33 -7.90 1.62
N TYR A 26 9.76 -6.65 1.84
CA TYR A 26 8.87 -5.55 2.23
C TYR A 26 7.60 -5.45 1.40
N ILE A 27 7.69 -5.60 0.07
CA ILE A 27 6.55 -5.48 -0.86
C ILE A 27 5.41 -6.48 -0.56
N ARG A 28 5.68 -7.59 0.15
CA ARG A 28 4.68 -8.61 0.49
C ARG A 28 3.82 -8.26 1.70
N HIS A 29 4.12 -7.19 2.45
CA HIS A 29 3.38 -6.83 3.68
C HIS A 29 1.85 -6.72 3.45
N GLY A 30 1.41 -6.14 2.33
CA GLY A 30 -0.01 -6.04 2.00
C GLY A 30 -0.69 -7.40 1.82
N LEU A 31 -0.06 -8.31 1.06
CA LEU A 31 -0.54 -9.69 0.87
C LEU A 31 -0.59 -10.46 2.20
N LEU A 32 0.48 -10.37 2.99
CA LEU A 32 0.59 -11.05 4.28
C LEU A 32 -0.44 -10.51 5.28
N GLY A 33 -0.65 -9.18 5.30
CA GLY A 33 -1.69 -8.54 6.10
C GLY A 33 -3.08 -9.03 5.71
N GLY A 34 -3.35 -9.15 4.40
CA GLY A 34 -4.57 -9.77 3.89
C GLY A 34 -4.80 -11.19 4.41
N MET A 35 -3.76 -12.02 4.39
CA MET A 35 -3.82 -13.40 4.90
C MET A 35 -4.12 -13.46 6.40
N ILE A 36 -3.48 -12.60 7.21
CA ILE A 36 -3.75 -12.50 8.65
C ILE A 36 -5.22 -12.12 8.88
N LEU A 37 -5.67 -11.03 8.24
CA LEU A 37 -7.02 -10.51 8.43
C LEU A 37 -8.10 -11.49 7.97
N ARG A 38 -7.87 -12.29 6.93
CA ARG A 38 -8.80 -13.36 6.53
C ARG A 38 -8.90 -14.47 7.57
N ARG A 39 -7.78 -14.85 8.21
CA ARG A 39 -7.78 -15.85 9.30
C ARG A 39 -8.54 -15.35 10.53
N GLU A 40 -8.47 -14.05 10.81
CA GLU A 40 -9.21 -13.39 11.88
C GLU A 40 -10.68 -13.07 11.52
N GLY A 41 -11.19 -13.52 10.36
CA GLY A 41 -12.59 -13.30 9.97
C GLY A 41 -12.91 -11.88 9.49
N LEU A 42 -11.90 -11.11 9.06
CA LEU A 42 -12.03 -9.71 8.60
C LEU A 42 -11.77 -9.55 7.08
N PRO A 43 -12.55 -10.19 6.19
CA PRO A 43 -12.26 -10.21 4.75
C PRO A 43 -12.34 -8.83 4.06
N ARG A 44 -13.16 -7.91 4.58
CA ARG A 44 -13.21 -6.52 4.06
C ARG A 44 -11.94 -5.74 4.38
N HIS A 45 -11.39 -5.92 5.59
CA HIS A 45 -10.13 -5.32 6.01
C HIS A 45 -8.95 -5.89 5.22
N ALA A 46 -8.97 -7.20 4.96
CA ALA A 46 -7.97 -7.88 4.16
C ALA A 46 -7.83 -7.25 2.76
N ARG A 47 -8.94 -6.87 2.12
CA ARG A 47 -8.90 -6.22 0.81
C ARG A 47 -8.15 -4.88 0.84
N VAL A 48 -8.36 -4.08 1.89
CA VAL A 48 -7.64 -2.81 2.09
C VAL A 48 -6.14 -3.06 2.28
N ALA A 49 -5.77 -4.02 3.13
CA ALA A 49 -4.37 -4.41 3.32
C ALA A 49 -3.71 -4.89 2.01
N GLU A 50 -4.40 -5.70 1.22
CA GLU A 50 -3.88 -6.23 -0.05
C GLU A 50 -3.65 -5.15 -1.11
N ARG A 51 -4.36 -4.01 -1.06
CA ARG A 51 -4.46 -3.02 -2.16
C ARG A 51 -3.86 -1.64 -1.85
N HIS A 52 -3.37 -1.40 -0.64
CA HIS A 52 -2.92 -0.06 -0.22
C HIS A 52 -1.50 0.31 -0.70
N THR A 53 -0.70 -0.66 -1.13
CA THR A 53 0.71 -0.42 -1.46
C THR A 53 0.84 0.44 -2.72
N GLY A 54 1.67 1.50 -2.66
CA GLY A 54 1.77 2.49 -3.74
C GLY A 54 0.40 3.15 -3.99
N THR A 55 -0.05 3.15 -5.24
CA THR A 55 -1.42 3.50 -5.66
C THR A 55 -2.17 2.26 -6.20
N GLY A 56 -1.86 1.10 -5.61
CA GLY A 56 -2.15 -0.22 -6.16
C GLY A 56 -1.01 -0.78 -7.01
N ILE A 57 -0.98 -2.10 -7.17
CA ILE A 57 -0.01 -2.84 -7.99
C ILE A 57 -0.80 -3.69 -9.00
N THR A 58 -0.57 -3.50 -10.30
CA THR A 58 -1.25 -4.30 -11.33
C THR A 58 -0.56 -5.63 -11.59
N ARG A 59 -1.30 -6.58 -12.16
CA ARG A 59 -0.75 -7.85 -12.63
C ARG A 59 0.40 -7.65 -13.61
N GLU A 60 0.26 -6.71 -14.55
CA GLU A 60 1.30 -6.39 -15.54
C GLU A 60 2.56 -5.84 -14.88
N GLU A 61 2.43 -5.05 -13.81
CA GLU A 61 3.56 -4.55 -13.04
C GLU A 61 4.31 -5.68 -12.32
N ILE A 62 3.57 -6.63 -11.73
CA ILE A 62 4.15 -7.80 -11.07
C ILE A 62 4.93 -8.64 -12.09
N GLU A 63 4.36 -8.90 -13.26
CA GLU A 63 5.01 -9.68 -14.32
C GLU A 63 6.24 -8.96 -14.88
N ARG A 64 6.09 -7.68 -15.26
CA ARG A 64 7.16 -6.87 -15.86
C ARG A 64 8.35 -6.67 -14.93
N GLN A 65 8.08 -6.39 -13.64
CA GLN A 65 9.12 -6.11 -12.65
C GLN A 65 9.57 -7.37 -11.90
N LYS A 66 8.96 -8.54 -12.16
CA LYS A 66 9.21 -9.80 -11.46
C LYS A 66 9.06 -9.65 -9.94
N LEU A 67 8.01 -8.96 -9.51
CA LEU A 67 7.75 -8.75 -8.08
C LEU A 67 7.45 -10.10 -7.41
N PRO A 68 7.89 -10.33 -6.15
CA PRO A 68 7.62 -11.56 -5.41
C PRO A 68 6.18 -11.61 -4.88
N LEU A 69 5.21 -11.42 -5.76
CA LEU A 69 3.78 -11.42 -5.50
C LEU A 69 3.10 -12.41 -6.46
N PRO A 70 1.97 -13.04 -6.06
CA PRO A 70 1.15 -13.80 -6.99
C PRO A 70 0.68 -12.92 -8.15
N LEU A 71 0.54 -13.48 -9.35
CA LEU A 71 0.03 -12.74 -10.51
C LEU A 71 -1.47 -12.46 -10.35
N ALA A 72 -1.79 -11.25 -9.89
CA ALA A 72 -3.14 -10.74 -9.75
C ALA A 72 -3.12 -9.20 -9.67
N ASP A 73 -4.29 -8.57 -9.80
CA ASP A 73 -4.43 -7.14 -9.57
C ASP A 73 -4.65 -6.84 -8.08
N TYR A 74 -3.79 -6.00 -7.53
CA TYR A 74 -3.82 -5.49 -6.17
C TYR A 74 -4.04 -3.97 -6.19
N VAL A 75 -5.07 -3.54 -6.92
CA VAL A 75 -5.43 -2.13 -7.07
C VAL A 75 -6.66 -1.77 -6.22
N PRO A 76 -6.76 -0.56 -5.64
CA PRO A 76 -7.95 -0.12 -4.94
C PRO A 76 -9.18 -0.03 -5.86
N GLU A 77 -10.25 -0.72 -5.50
CA GLU A 77 -11.50 -0.80 -6.26
C GLU A 77 -12.63 -0.03 -5.56
N THR A 78 -12.73 -0.12 -4.22
CA THR A 78 -13.78 0.56 -3.44
C THR A 78 -13.34 1.91 -2.91
N LEU A 79 -14.30 2.75 -2.49
CA LEU A 79 -13.99 4.04 -1.86
C LEU A 79 -13.15 3.87 -0.59
N GLU A 80 -13.41 2.86 0.24
CA GLU A 80 -12.65 2.59 1.45
C GLU A 80 -11.21 2.18 1.16
N GLU A 81 -11.00 1.40 0.10
CA GLU A 81 -9.65 1.03 -0.35
C GLU A 81 -8.90 2.25 -0.89
N GLN A 82 -9.57 3.08 -1.69
CA GLN A 82 -9.00 4.28 -2.31
C GLN A 82 -8.62 5.34 -1.27
N VAL A 83 -9.52 5.65 -0.33
CA VAL A 83 -9.27 6.69 0.68
C VAL A 83 -8.14 6.31 1.61
N VAL A 84 -8.02 5.02 2.00
CA VAL A 84 -6.90 4.56 2.83
C VAL A 84 -5.60 4.57 2.05
N CYS A 85 -5.60 4.10 0.80
CA CYS A 85 -4.42 4.13 -0.07
C CYS A 85 -3.93 5.56 -0.32
N TYR A 86 -4.84 6.50 -0.54
CA TYR A 86 -4.56 7.92 -0.68
C TYR A 86 -3.95 8.52 0.60
N ALA A 87 -4.62 8.35 1.75
CA ALA A 87 -4.15 8.89 3.03
C ALA A 87 -2.77 8.34 3.43
N ASP A 88 -2.50 7.05 3.17
CA ASP A 88 -1.20 6.43 3.44
C ASP A 88 -0.04 7.11 2.68
N LYS A 89 -0.28 7.74 1.52
CA LYS A 89 0.82 8.35 0.75
C LYS A 89 1.42 9.57 1.43
N PHE A 90 0.68 10.23 2.32
CA PHE A 90 1.13 11.42 3.03
C PHE A 90 2.07 11.10 4.19
N PHE A 91 2.10 9.86 4.68
CA PHE A 91 2.93 9.47 5.82
C PHE A 91 4.04 8.51 5.40
N SER A 92 5.03 8.31 6.28
CA SER A 92 6.09 7.32 6.07
C SER A 92 6.57 6.73 7.39
N LYS A 93 6.93 5.46 7.37
CA LYS A 93 7.44 4.76 8.56
C LYS A 93 8.86 5.19 8.96
N SER A 94 9.62 5.82 8.06
CA SER A 94 10.98 6.30 8.34
C SER A 94 11.05 7.74 8.85
N HIS A 95 10.03 8.56 8.57
CA HIS A 95 9.89 9.92 9.06
C HIS A 95 8.46 10.10 9.60
N PRO A 96 8.14 9.54 10.78
CA PRO A 96 6.79 9.52 11.31
C PRO A 96 6.28 10.91 11.71
N ASP A 97 7.17 11.84 12.02
CA ASP A 97 6.83 13.21 12.46
C ASP A 97 6.57 14.17 11.30
N HIS A 98 6.73 13.72 10.05
CA HIS A 98 6.54 14.54 8.85
C HIS A 98 5.34 14.06 8.05
N GLU A 99 4.29 14.87 8.02
CA GLU A 99 3.22 14.76 7.04
C GLU A 99 3.69 15.42 5.74
N LYS A 100 3.73 14.63 4.66
CA LYS A 100 4.11 15.13 3.34
C LYS A 100 3.07 16.11 2.83
N THR A 101 3.52 17.11 2.08
CA THR A 101 2.63 17.87 1.19
C THR A 101 2.15 17.01 0.03
N PHE A 102 1.08 17.43 -0.65
CA PHE A 102 0.61 16.74 -1.87
C PHE A 102 1.72 16.60 -2.92
N ASP A 103 2.48 17.68 -3.16
CA ASP A 103 3.62 17.67 -4.09
C ASP A 103 4.69 16.64 -3.70
N GLU A 104 5.01 16.53 -2.40
CA GLU A 104 5.96 15.53 -1.90
C GLU A 104 5.42 14.10 -2.08
N ALA A 105 4.13 13.88 -1.83
CA ALA A 105 3.48 12.59 -2.05
C ALA A 105 3.53 12.19 -3.54
N VAL A 106 3.19 13.11 -4.46
CA VAL A 106 3.26 12.90 -5.92
C VAL A 106 4.70 12.63 -6.36
N ARG A 107 5.68 13.44 -5.91
CA ARG A 107 7.10 13.22 -6.23
C ARG A 107 7.58 11.84 -5.79
N SER A 108 7.10 11.33 -4.65
CA SER A 108 7.48 10.01 -4.15
C SER A 108 7.00 8.86 -5.07
N LEU A 109 5.99 9.12 -5.90
CA LEU A 109 5.38 8.16 -6.82
C LEU A 109 6.02 8.16 -8.22
N TRP A 110 6.77 9.21 -8.61
CA TRP A 110 7.33 9.33 -9.98
C TRP A 110 8.16 8.13 -10.42
N LYS A 111 8.90 7.51 -9.49
CA LYS A 111 9.71 6.33 -9.79
C LYS A 111 8.89 5.09 -10.17
N PHE A 112 7.58 5.09 -9.93
CA PHE A 112 6.68 3.99 -10.25
C PHE A 112 5.87 4.21 -11.53
N GLY A 113 5.98 5.40 -12.15
CA GLY A 113 5.39 5.71 -13.45
C GLY A 113 4.22 6.70 -13.40
N PRO A 114 3.84 7.27 -14.56
CA PRO A 114 2.87 8.36 -14.65
C PRO A 114 1.44 7.97 -14.26
N GLU A 115 1.10 6.68 -14.35
CA GLU A 115 -0.22 6.18 -13.94
C GLU A 115 -0.44 6.32 -12.43
N CYS A 116 0.62 6.15 -11.63
CA CYS A 116 0.54 6.33 -10.18
C CYS A 116 0.22 7.78 -9.81
N THR A 117 0.85 8.75 -10.49
CA THR A 117 0.59 10.17 -10.24
C THR A 117 -0.80 10.60 -10.71
N ALA A 118 -1.27 10.09 -11.85
CA ALA A 118 -2.62 10.38 -12.34
C ALA A 118 -3.71 9.87 -11.36
N LYS A 119 -3.52 8.69 -10.75
CA LYS A 119 -4.40 8.19 -9.69
C LYS A 119 -4.38 9.10 -8.47
N MET A 120 -3.20 9.57 -8.05
CA MET A 120 -3.04 10.47 -6.91
C MET A 120 -3.75 11.82 -7.12
N GLU A 121 -3.62 12.42 -8.32
CA GLU A 121 -4.34 13.65 -8.69
C GLU A 121 -5.85 13.47 -8.69
N ARG A 122 -6.34 12.35 -9.24
CA ARG A 122 -7.76 12.01 -9.17
C ARG A 122 -8.24 11.91 -7.72
N TRP A 123 -7.50 11.21 -6.87
CA TRP A 123 -7.86 11.09 -5.45
C TRP A 123 -7.82 12.42 -4.70
N GLN A 124 -6.88 13.33 -5.03
CA GLN A 124 -6.86 14.69 -4.48
C GLN A 124 -8.18 15.41 -4.75
N SER A 125 -8.73 15.33 -5.97
CA SER A 125 -10.03 15.94 -6.28
C SER A 125 -11.23 15.30 -5.56
N MET A 126 -11.08 14.07 -5.05
CA MET A 126 -12.15 13.33 -4.39
C MET A 126 -12.09 13.45 -2.86
N PHE A 127 -10.89 13.52 -2.29
CA PHE A 127 -10.64 13.35 -0.86
C PHE A 127 -9.79 14.45 -0.21
N GLY A 128 -9.18 15.34 -1.00
CA GLY A 128 -8.26 16.37 -0.51
C GLY A 128 -8.89 17.73 -0.30
#